data_AF-A0A936R226-F1
#
_entry.id   AF-A0A936R226-F1
#
_cell.length_a   1.000
_cell.length_b   1.000
_cell.length_c   1.000
_cell.angle_alpha   90.00
_cell.angle_beta   90.00
_cell.angle_gamma   90.00
#
_symmetry.space_group_name_H-M   'P 1'
#
loop_
_entity.id
_entity.type
_entity.pdbx_description
1 polymer ?
#
loop_
_entity_poly.entity_id
_entity_poly.type
_entity_poly.pdbx_seq_one_letter_code
_entity_poly.pdbx_strand_id
1 'polypeptide(L)'
;MDEIVAALVPSMTTSLAARFNLFRVMHHGTHEKQLSNIFAWLLDAEGTHGLGEAFQELFVSQINHQLPDDKHLHTTGYTVAQEVDTSGVGDRVRDIADIVLSDSKASIVIENFESSDGHGHNYFRYLAHGALGDRRSVVVLLCVRREPYRLTDGWEKAILITYSDVLELLAQLVKGEPAWSTTHPEQLFFLSQLIDNFTESPRAMSHVEQVAFVSMMCQTGESRRFGQRPQERAAQEFADEVARHARQRFADGRQALGSLKRALKSYAQHTLSAQLNLALPEGPIVEVSTGFVGRWEWCVMLGRGAEYPDLFIEFGPTAVVENDRVRDPLGAPDYSKVFITRRAATVAEGIDLIAQTDVGLEEVLGGLSSDDYRLRDALVALAAAPR
;
A
#
# COMPACT_ATOMS: atom_id res chain seq x y z
N MET A 1 27.11 -8.38 1.48
CA MET A 1 25.73 -8.72 1.05
C MET A 1 24.68 -8.17 2.00
N ASP A 2 24.79 -8.39 3.32
CA ASP A 2 23.86 -7.75 4.28
C ASP A 2 23.99 -6.22 4.33
N GLU A 3 25.22 -5.69 4.25
CA GLU A 3 25.48 -4.25 4.12
C GLU A 3 24.92 -3.65 2.83
N ILE A 4 24.77 -4.45 1.76
CA ILE A 4 24.26 -4.01 0.44
C ILE A 4 22.82 -3.57 0.59
N VAL A 5 21.96 -4.44 1.12
CA VAL A 5 20.54 -4.15 1.30
C VAL A 5 20.33 -3.08 2.37
N ALA A 6 21.09 -3.12 3.46
CA ALA A 6 21.01 -2.10 4.52
C ALA A 6 21.40 -0.69 4.04
N ALA A 7 22.33 -0.56 3.09
CA ALA A 7 22.71 0.72 2.51
C ALA A 7 21.82 1.13 1.31
N LEU A 8 21.50 0.19 0.42
CA LEU A 8 20.80 0.47 -0.84
C LEU A 8 19.29 0.62 -0.66
N VAL A 9 18.63 -0.21 0.14
CA VAL A 9 17.16 -0.13 0.29
C VAL A 9 16.71 1.21 0.86
N PRO A 10 17.35 1.79 1.89
CA PRO A 10 17.00 3.14 2.35
C PRO A 10 17.18 4.19 1.25
N SER A 11 18.28 4.18 0.49
CA SER A 11 18.49 5.17 -0.58
C SER A 11 17.47 5.04 -1.72
N MET A 12 17.05 3.82 -2.05
CA MET A 12 16.01 3.55 -3.04
C MET A 12 14.60 3.88 -2.52
N THR A 13 14.34 3.70 -1.22
CA THR A 13 13.01 3.94 -0.61
C THR A 13 12.81 5.37 -0.12
N THR A 14 13.85 6.11 0.29
CA THR A 14 13.76 7.54 0.65
C THR A 14 13.37 8.38 -0.57
N SER A 15 13.89 8.04 -1.77
CA SER A 15 13.44 8.70 -3.02
C SER A 15 11.96 8.43 -3.31
N LEU A 16 11.40 7.29 -2.90
CA LEU A 16 9.96 6.99 -3.04
C LEU A 16 9.10 7.60 -1.91
N ALA A 17 9.64 7.76 -0.70
CA ALA A 17 8.89 8.17 0.49
C ALA A 17 8.78 9.69 0.70
N ALA A 18 9.73 10.49 0.24
CA ALA A 18 9.78 11.94 0.50
C ALA A 18 9.17 12.81 -0.62
N ARG A 19 8.55 12.22 -1.65
CA ARG A 19 8.14 12.95 -2.86
C ARG A 19 6.63 13.06 -2.97
N PHE A 20 6.19 14.19 -3.54
CA PHE A 20 4.81 14.39 -3.96
C PHE A 20 4.43 13.26 -4.92
N ASN A 21 3.42 12.50 -4.54
CA ASN A 21 2.85 11.44 -5.34
C ASN A 21 1.35 11.74 -5.40
N LEU A 22 0.79 11.77 -6.61
CA LEU A 22 -0.60 12.19 -6.78
C LEU A 22 -1.55 11.24 -6.01
N PHE A 23 -1.29 9.93 -5.94
CA PHE A 23 -2.09 9.00 -5.13
C PHE A 23 -2.07 9.32 -3.65
N ARG A 24 -0.92 9.73 -3.09
CA ARG A 24 -0.83 10.09 -1.67
C ARG A 24 -1.65 11.33 -1.34
N VAL A 25 -1.69 12.29 -2.26
CA VAL A 25 -2.52 13.49 -2.11
C VAL A 25 -3.99 13.17 -2.33
N MET A 26 -4.30 12.30 -3.29
CA MET A 26 -5.67 11.84 -3.57
C MET A 26 -6.18 10.79 -2.58
N HIS A 27 -5.33 10.25 -1.69
CA HIS A 27 -5.68 9.24 -0.68
C HIS A 27 -6.51 9.77 0.50
N HIS A 28 -6.57 11.09 0.70
CA HIS A 28 -7.39 11.68 1.74
C HIS A 28 -8.87 11.75 1.33
N GLY A 29 -9.53 10.58 1.24
CA GLY A 29 -10.99 10.40 1.24
C GLY A 29 -11.75 10.91 0.00
N THR A 30 -12.56 10.03 -0.61
CA THR A 30 -13.59 10.30 -1.66
C THR A 30 -13.12 10.61 -3.10
N HIS A 31 -11.88 10.28 -3.47
CA HIS A 31 -11.28 10.79 -4.72
C HIS A 31 -10.96 9.77 -5.84
N GLU A 32 -11.34 8.48 -5.74
CA GLU A 32 -11.28 7.53 -6.88
C GLU A 32 -11.97 8.10 -8.13
N LYS A 33 -13.08 8.83 -7.92
CA LYS A 33 -13.81 9.59 -8.95
C LYS A 33 -12.94 10.57 -9.75
N GLN A 34 -11.95 11.21 -9.12
CA GLN A 34 -11.09 12.18 -9.81
C GLN A 34 -10.19 11.50 -10.85
N LEU A 35 -9.73 10.28 -10.55
CA LEU A 35 -8.97 9.48 -11.49
C LEU A 35 -9.84 8.99 -12.64
N SER A 36 -11.04 8.51 -12.32
CA SER A 36 -12.01 8.10 -13.33
C SER A 36 -12.31 9.25 -14.30
N ASN A 37 -12.40 10.50 -13.82
CA ASN A 37 -12.55 11.69 -14.67
C ASN A 37 -11.36 11.92 -15.61
N ILE A 38 -10.13 11.72 -15.15
CA ILE A 38 -8.93 11.91 -16.00
C ILE A 38 -8.91 10.87 -17.12
N PHE A 39 -9.15 9.60 -16.80
CA PHE A 39 -9.17 8.55 -17.81
C PHE A 39 -10.37 8.67 -18.75
N ALA A 40 -11.56 9.03 -18.25
CA ALA A 40 -12.71 9.30 -19.09
C ALA A 40 -12.45 10.48 -20.05
N TRP A 41 -11.83 11.56 -19.55
CA TRP A 41 -11.41 12.69 -20.37
C TRP A 41 -10.41 12.28 -21.45
N LEU A 42 -9.43 11.43 -21.15
CA LEU A 42 -8.47 10.93 -22.14
C LEU A 42 -9.08 9.95 -23.15
N LEU A 43 -10.06 9.15 -22.74
CA LEU A 43 -10.74 8.16 -23.59
C LEU A 43 -11.78 8.79 -24.53
N ASP A 44 -12.20 10.02 -24.26
CA ASP A 44 -13.18 10.76 -25.06
C ASP A 44 -12.51 11.35 -26.29
N ALA A 45 -12.76 10.77 -27.47
CA ALA A 45 -12.17 11.24 -28.71
C ALA A 45 -12.50 12.70 -29.06
N GLU A 46 -13.61 13.24 -28.54
CA GLU A 46 -14.04 14.64 -28.71
C GLU A 46 -13.58 15.53 -27.54
N GLY A 47 -12.80 14.98 -26.62
CA GLY A 47 -12.33 15.64 -25.42
C GLY A 47 -11.37 16.81 -25.68
N THR A 48 -11.28 17.70 -24.70
CA THR A 48 -10.45 18.92 -24.78
C THR A 48 -8.94 18.66 -24.67
N HIS A 49 -8.51 17.41 -24.59
CA HIS A 49 -7.09 17.02 -24.64
C HIS A 49 -6.49 17.13 -26.05
N GLY A 50 -7.31 17.10 -27.10
CA GLY A 50 -6.84 17.30 -28.48
C GLY A 50 -6.01 16.14 -29.06
N LEU A 51 -6.07 14.94 -28.47
CA LEU A 51 -5.41 13.73 -29.00
C LEU A 51 -6.32 12.96 -29.98
N GLY A 52 -7.57 13.38 -30.16
CA GLY A 52 -8.56 12.65 -30.96
C GLY A 52 -8.72 11.21 -30.45
N GLU A 53 -8.85 10.27 -31.37
CA GLU A 53 -9.01 8.84 -31.05
C GLU A 53 -7.71 8.14 -30.59
N ALA A 54 -6.54 8.80 -30.64
CA ALA A 54 -5.24 8.13 -30.48
C ALA A 54 -5.07 7.46 -29.10
N PHE A 55 -5.60 8.07 -28.03
CA PHE A 55 -5.54 7.45 -26.71
C PHE A 55 -6.51 6.27 -26.57
N GLN A 56 -7.70 6.38 -27.17
CA GLN A 56 -8.67 5.28 -27.21
C GLN A 56 -8.09 4.09 -27.99
N GLU A 57 -7.45 4.34 -29.14
CA GLU A 57 -6.76 3.32 -29.94
C GLU A 57 -5.71 2.55 -29.13
N LEU A 58 -4.86 3.30 -28.43
CA LEU A 58 -3.80 2.78 -27.58
C LEU A 58 -4.37 1.95 -26.42
N PHE A 59 -5.38 2.47 -25.73
CA PHE A 59 -5.99 1.79 -24.59
C PHE A 59 -6.66 0.48 -25.00
N VAL A 60 -7.44 0.49 -26.07
CA VAL A 60 -8.13 -0.72 -26.56
C VAL A 60 -7.16 -1.72 -27.17
N SER A 61 -6.05 -1.25 -27.76
CA SER A 61 -4.96 -2.15 -28.19
C SER A 61 -4.35 -2.92 -27.01
N GLN A 62 -4.20 -2.28 -25.84
CA GLN A 62 -3.76 -2.97 -24.62
C GLN A 62 -4.76 -4.00 -24.12
N ILE A 63 -6.07 -3.72 -24.27
CA ILE A 63 -7.10 -4.72 -23.99
C ILE A 63 -6.97 -5.91 -24.95
N ASN A 64 -6.83 -5.65 -26.24
CA ASN A 64 -6.72 -6.69 -27.27
C ASN A 64 -5.49 -7.58 -27.08
N HIS A 65 -4.37 -7.04 -26.59
CA HIS A 65 -3.18 -7.85 -26.25
C HIS A 65 -3.44 -8.91 -25.18
N GLN A 66 -4.47 -8.75 -24.36
CA GLN A 66 -4.87 -9.73 -23.34
C GLN A 66 -6.07 -10.58 -23.77
N LEU A 67 -6.68 -10.28 -24.91
CA LEU A 67 -7.78 -11.04 -25.48
C LEU A 67 -7.27 -12.05 -26.52
N PRO A 68 -7.94 -13.21 -26.65
CA PRO A 68 -7.75 -14.09 -27.81
C PRO A 68 -8.04 -13.35 -29.14
N ASP A 69 -7.31 -13.70 -30.21
CA ASP A 69 -7.39 -13.04 -31.52
C ASP A 69 -8.82 -12.99 -32.09
N ASP A 70 -9.64 -14.03 -31.88
CA ASP A 70 -11.03 -14.10 -32.33
C ASP A 70 -11.98 -13.17 -31.55
N LYS A 71 -11.51 -12.64 -30.42
CA LYS A 71 -12.24 -11.77 -29.50
C LYS A 71 -11.81 -10.31 -29.54
N HIS A 72 -10.83 -9.95 -30.38
CA HIS A 72 -10.36 -8.57 -30.50
C HIS A 72 -11.50 -7.60 -30.79
N LEU A 73 -11.41 -6.43 -30.16
CA LEU A 73 -12.30 -5.30 -30.31
C LEU A 73 -11.77 -4.35 -31.38
N HIS A 74 -12.66 -3.56 -31.99
CA HIS A 74 -12.23 -2.39 -32.74
C HIS A 74 -11.52 -1.42 -31.79
N THR A 75 -10.54 -0.67 -32.27
CA THR A 75 -9.68 0.12 -31.37
C THR A 75 -10.20 1.53 -31.12
N THR A 76 -11.11 2.04 -31.95
CA THR A 76 -11.67 3.41 -31.84
C THR A 76 -13.18 3.45 -32.14
N GLY A 77 -13.79 4.63 -32.02
CA GLY A 77 -15.21 4.88 -32.30
C GLY A 77 -16.14 4.66 -31.11
N TYR A 78 -15.61 4.52 -29.90
CA TYR A 78 -16.40 4.37 -28.69
C TYR A 78 -16.83 5.72 -28.13
N THR A 79 -18.08 5.80 -27.69
CA THR A 79 -18.56 6.88 -26.83
C THR A 79 -18.22 6.56 -25.37
N VAL A 80 -17.94 7.59 -24.58
CA VAL A 80 -17.58 7.48 -23.17
C VAL A 80 -18.75 7.91 -22.30
N ALA A 81 -19.11 7.08 -21.32
CA ALA A 81 -20.02 7.42 -20.24
C ALA A 81 -19.33 7.17 -18.89
N GLN A 82 -19.68 7.95 -17.88
CA GLN A 82 -19.15 7.81 -16.52
C GLN A 82 -20.27 7.55 -15.52
N GLU A 83 -19.92 6.91 -14.40
CA GLU A 83 -20.83 6.61 -13.29
C GLU A 83 -22.12 5.92 -13.78
N VAL A 84 -21.95 4.87 -14.57
CA VAL A 84 -23.05 4.17 -15.22
C VAL A 84 -23.68 3.18 -14.25
N ASP A 85 -24.96 3.37 -13.93
CA ASP A 85 -25.72 2.41 -13.12
C ASP A 85 -25.91 1.11 -13.91
N THR A 86 -25.29 0.05 -13.41
CA THR A 86 -25.33 -1.30 -13.97
C THR A 86 -26.28 -2.22 -13.20
N SER A 87 -26.99 -1.69 -12.21
CA SER A 87 -27.93 -2.48 -11.40
C SER A 87 -29.11 -3.00 -12.22
N GLY A 88 -29.58 -4.20 -11.88
CA GLY A 88 -30.74 -4.81 -12.50
C GLY A 88 -32.05 -4.21 -11.99
N VAL A 89 -33.12 -4.33 -12.78
CA VAL A 89 -34.47 -3.89 -12.38
C VAL A 89 -34.88 -4.64 -11.11
N GLY A 90 -35.01 -3.92 -9.99
CA GLY A 90 -35.41 -4.46 -8.68
C GLY A 90 -34.27 -4.66 -7.67
N ASP A 91 -33.04 -4.33 -8.04
CA ASP A 91 -31.91 -4.35 -7.11
C ASP A 91 -32.05 -3.28 -6.02
N ARG A 92 -31.73 -3.66 -4.78
CA ARG A 92 -31.78 -2.76 -3.61
C ARG A 92 -30.49 -1.99 -3.38
N VAL A 93 -29.40 -2.42 -4.02
CA VAL A 93 -28.06 -1.83 -3.92
C VAL A 93 -27.61 -1.47 -5.33
N ARG A 94 -27.25 -0.21 -5.54
CA ARG A 94 -26.72 0.27 -6.82
C ARG A 94 -25.32 -0.30 -7.04
N ASP A 95 -25.04 -0.62 -8.30
CA ASP A 95 -23.74 -1.09 -8.75
C ASP A 95 -23.33 -0.19 -9.92
N ILE A 96 -22.33 0.66 -9.73
CA ILE A 96 -22.03 1.79 -10.62
C ILE A 96 -20.65 1.57 -11.20
N ALA A 97 -20.57 1.36 -12.52
CA ALA A 97 -19.29 1.30 -13.21
C ALA A 97 -18.71 2.71 -13.39
N ASP A 98 -17.41 2.86 -13.13
CA ASP A 98 -16.72 4.14 -13.24
C ASP A 98 -16.77 4.74 -14.65
N ILE A 99 -16.43 3.93 -15.65
CA ILE A 99 -16.37 4.34 -17.06
C ILE A 99 -16.92 3.22 -17.93
N VAL A 100 -17.76 3.56 -18.91
CA VAL A 100 -18.22 2.64 -19.95
C VAL A 100 -17.88 3.23 -21.31
N LEU A 101 -17.09 2.49 -22.09
CA LEU A 101 -16.91 2.73 -23.51
C LEU A 101 -17.93 1.89 -24.27
N SER A 102 -18.64 2.47 -25.24
CA SER A 102 -19.61 1.72 -26.03
C SER A 102 -19.73 2.21 -27.46
N ASP A 103 -19.94 1.28 -28.38
CA ASP A 103 -20.35 1.57 -29.76
C ASP A 103 -21.55 0.68 -30.14
N SER A 104 -21.81 0.53 -31.44
CA SER A 104 -22.91 -0.35 -31.91
C SER A 104 -22.62 -1.84 -31.79
N LYS A 105 -21.38 -2.27 -31.57
CA LYS A 105 -20.93 -3.68 -31.65
C LYS A 105 -20.32 -4.21 -30.36
N ALA A 106 -19.78 -3.35 -29.52
CA ALA A 106 -19.01 -3.69 -28.35
C ALA A 106 -19.18 -2.68 -27.22
N SER A 107 -18.91 -3.14 -26.00
CA SER A 107 -18.81 -2.30 -24.82
C SER A 107 -17.67 -2.77 -23.93
N ILE A 108 -16.93 -1.80 -23.39
CA ILE A 108 -15.87 -2.00 -22.43
C ILE A 108 -16.32 -1.34 -21.13
N VAL A 109 -16.58 -2.14 -20.11
CA VAL A 109 -16.97 -1.66 -18.78
C VAL A 109 -15.72 -1.61 -17.92
N ILE A 110 -15.33 -0.43 -17.47
CA ILE A 110 -14.09 -0.16 -16.76
C ILE A 110 -14.43 0.20 -15.32
N GLU A 111 -13.80 -0.52 -14.40
CA GLU A 111 -13.83 -0.22 -12.99
C GLU A 111 -12.46 0.25 -12.54
N ASN A 112 -12.44 1.32 -11.74
CA ASN A 112 -11.22 2.01 -11.36
C ASN A 112 -10.94 1.84 -9.87
N PHE A 113 -9.89 1.08 -9.53
CA PHE A 113 -9.60 0.71 -8.14
C PHE A 113 -8.16 1.04 -7.70
N GLU A 114 -7.98 1.33 -6.41
CA GLU A 114 -6.65 1.39 -5.81
C GLU A 114 -5.91 0.03 -5.90
N SER A 115 -6.58 -1.05 -5.53
CA SER A 115 -6.06 -2.43 -5.60
C SER A 115 -7.02 -3.32 -6.38
N SER A 116 -6.50 -4.26 -7.17
CA SER A 116 -7.32 -5.12 -8.02
C SER A 116 -8.08 -6.21 -7.23
N ASP A 117 -8.74 -5.91 -6.12
CA ASP A 117 -9.49 -6.90 -5.33
C ASP A 117 -10.99 -6.97 -5.68
N GLY A 118 -11.53 -5.95 -6.35
CA GLY A 118 -12.90 -5.95 -6.90
C GLY A 118 -13.99 -5.93 -5.83
N HIS A 119 -13.66 -5.60 -4.58
CA HIS A 119 -14.61 -5.63 -3.48
C HIS A 119 -15.73 -4.59 -3.63
N GLY A 120 -16.98 -5.02 -3.45
CA GLY A 120 -18.17 -4.16 -3.48
C GLY A 120 -18.95 -4.15 -4.80
N HIS A 121 -18.36 -4.69 -5.87
CA HIS A 121 -18.92 -4.64 -7.22
C HIS A 121 -18.99 -6.03 -7.86
N ASN A 122 -19.92 -6.23 -8.80
CA ASN A 122 -20.17 -7.55 -9.38
C ASN A 122 -19.73 -7.62 -10.84
N TYR A 123 -18.63 -8.35 -11.07
CA TYR A 123 -18.10 -8.62 -12.41
C TYR A 123 -19.18 -9.08 -13.41
N PHE A 124 -20.04 -10.02 -13.01
CA PHE A 124 -21.06 -10.57 -13.91
C PHE A 124 -22.16 -9.56 -14.24
N ARG A 125 -22.43 -8.58 -13.36
CA ARG A 125 -23.35 -7.48 -13.67
C ARG A 125 -22.75 -6.54 -14.70
N TYR A 126 -21.48 -6.19 -14.55
CA TYR A 126 -20.78 -5.35 -15.52
C TYR A 126 -20.73 -6.02 -16.89
N LEU A 127 -20.41 -7.31 -16.93
CA LEU A 127 -20.41 -8.09 -18.16
C LEU A 127 -21.81 -8.17 -18.80
N ALA A 128 -22.86 -8.37 -18.00
CA ALA A 128 -24.23 -8.43 -18.50
C ALA A 128 -24.72 -7.06 -19.01
N HIS A 129 -24.39 -5.98 -18.30
CA HIS A 129 -24.72 -4.62 -18.70
C HIS A 129 -24.05 -4.25 -20.03
N GLY A 130 -22.75 -4.52 -20.16
CA GLY A 130 -22.03 -4.24 -21.41
C GLY A 130 -22.52 -5.09 -22.60
N ALA A 131 -23.18 -6.22 -22.34
CA ALA A 131 -23.74 -7.09 -23.38
C ALA A 131 -25.14 -6.67 -23.86
N LEU A 132 -25.73 -5.63 -23.29
CA LEU A 132 -27.03 -5.11 -23.72
C LEU A 132 -27.01 -4.72 -25.21
N GLY A 133 -28.05 -5.13 -25.93
CA GLY A 133 -28.15 -4.91 -27.38
C GLY A 133 -27.25 -5.82 -28.21
N ASP A 134 -26.97 -7.05 -27.73
CA ASP A 134 -26.13 -8.07 -28.37
C ASP A 134 -24.68 -7.62 -28.64
N ARG A 135 -24.21 -6.64 -27.88
CA ARG A 135 -22.83 -6.15 -27.94
C ARG A 135 -21.87 -7.18 -27.36
N ARG A 136 -20.66 -7.20 -27.89
CA ARG A 136 -19.53 -7.88 -27.25
C ARG A 136 -19.11 -7.10 -26.00
N SER A 137 -19.16 -7.72 -24.83
CA SER A 137 -18.77 -7.07 -23.57
C SER A 137 -17.41 -7.55 -23.09
N VAL A 138 -16.57 -6.60 -22.65
CA VAL A 138 -15.33 -6.85 -21.93
C VAL A 138 -15.33 -6.01 -20.67
N VAL A 139 -14.92 -6.60 -19.55
CA VAL A 139 -14.77 -5.91 -18.26
C VAL A 139 -13.28 -5.69 -18.01
N VAL A 140 -12.91 -4.46 -17.67
CA VAL A 140 -11.54 -4.03 -17.42
C VAL A 140 -11.44 -3.54 -15.98
N LEU A 141 -10.40 -4.00 -15.27
CA LEU A 141 -9.96 -3.42 -14.01
C LEU A 141 -8.78 -2.49 -14.31
N LEU A 142 -9.01 -1.19 -14.14
CA LEU A 142 -7.97 -0.17 -14.19
C LEU A 142 -7.47 0.08 -12.76
N CYS A 143 -6.18 -0.12 -12.50
CA CYS A 143 -5.68 -0.12 -11.12
C CYS A 143 -4.26 0.43 -10.93
N VAL A 144 -3.90 0.78 -9.69
CA VAL A 144 -2.52 1.17 -9.35
C VAL A 144 -1.59 -0.03 -9.44
N ARG A 145 -1.98 -1.16 -8.83
CA ARG A 145 -1.14 -2.34 -8.66
C ARG A 145 -1.87 -3.60 -9.08
N ARG A 146 -1.15 -4.50 -9.77
CA ARG A 146 -1.64 -5.84 -10.08
C ARG A 146 -1.52 -6.73 -8.83
N GLU A 147 -2.66 -7.10 -8.24
CA GLU A 147 -2.74 -8.06 -7.15
C GLU A 147 -3.66 -9.23 -7.55
N PRO A 148 -3.29 -10.04 -8.57
CA PRO A 148 -4.18 -11.03 -9.16
C PRO A 148 -4.62 -12.13 -8.17
N TYR A 149 -3.85 -12.33 -7.09
CA TYR A 149 -4.14 -13.29 -6.04
C TYR A 149 -5.29 -12.87 -5.11
N ARG A 150 -5.78 -11.62 -5.21
CA ARG A 150 -6.95 -11.13 -4.47
C ARG A 150 -8.24 -11.19 -5.28
N LEU A 151 -8.15 -11.37 -6.60
CA LEU A 151 -9.31 -11.45 -7.48
C LEU A 151 -10.12 -12.70 -7.15
N THR A 152 -11.41 -12.51 -6.88
CA THR A 152 -12.37 -13.57 -6.60
C THR A 152 -13.72 -13.24 -7.26
N ASP A 153 -14.68 -14.17 -7.23
CA ASP A 153 -16.07 -13.95 -7.66
C ASP A 153 -16.25 -13.52 -9.14
N GLY A 154 -15.36 -13.97 -10.02
CA GLY A 154 -15.43 -13.73 -11.47
C GLY A 154 -14.48 -12.64 -11.96
N TRP A 155 -13.95 -11.80 -11.05
CA TRP A 155 -12.97 -10.77 -11.38
C TRP A 155 -11.65 -11.32 -11.93
N GLU A 156 -11.36 -12.61 -11.72
CA GLU A 156 -10.23 -13.33 -12.34
C GLU A 156 -10.31 -13.37 -13.88
N LYS A 157 -11.48 -13.05 -14.45
CA LYS A 157 -11.73 -12.99 -15.90
C LYS A 157 -11.67 -11.56 -16.46
N ALA A 158 -11.49 -10.55 -15.61
CA ALA A 158 -11.36 -9.17 -16.06
C ALA A 158 -9.99 -8.94 -16.70
N ILE A 159 -9.93 -8.01 -17.66
CA ILE A 159 -8.67 -7.56 -18.23
C ILE A 159 -8.04 -6.57 -17.25
N LEU A 160 -6.81 -6.81 -16.84
CA LEU A 160 -6.11 -5.98 -15.86
C LEU A 160 -5.19 -5.02 -16.58
N ILE A 161 -5.45 -3.73 -16.40
CA ILE A 161 -4.61 -2.65 -16.93
C ILE A 161 -4.16 -1.80 -15.75
N THR A 162 -2.86 -1.53 -15.66
CA THR A 162 -2.37 -0.60 -14.63
C THR A 162 -2.31 0.82 -15.16
N TYR A 163 -2.40 1.79 -14.25
CA TYR A 163 -2.13 3.18 -14.58
C TYR A 163 -0.74 3.38 -15.20
N SER A 164 0.28 2.68 -14.70
CA SER A 164 1.63 2.74 -15.27
C SER A 164 1.64 2.28 -16.73
N ASP A 165 0.98 1.16 -17.06
CA ASP A 165 0.91 0.66 -18.44
C ASP A 165 0.34 1.73 -19.38
N VAL A 166 -0.75 2.38 -18.97
CA VAL A 166 -1.45 3.38 -19.80
C VAL A 166 -0.67 4.69 -19.91
N LEU A 167 -0.08 5.16 -18.80
CA LEU A 167 0.65 6.42 -18.78
C LEU A 167 2.01 6.34 -19.49
N GLU A 168 2.69 5.19 -19.44
CA GLU A 168 3.92 4.99 -20.22
C GLU A 168 3.65 5.07 -21.71
N LEU A 169 2.56 4.46 -22.17
CA LEU A 169 2.14 4.53 -23.57
C LEU A 169 1.69 5.94 -23.95
N LEU A 170 0.95 6.64 -23.07
CA LEU A 170 0.59 8.05 -23.28
C LEU A 170 1.83 8.95 -23.40
N ALA A 171 2.85 8.72 -22.57
CA ALA A 171 4.10 9.45 -22.63
C ALA A 171 4.81 9.25 -23.97
N GLN A 172 4.79 8.02 -24.50
CA GLN A 172 5.33 7.71 -25.83
C GLN A 172 4.54 8.39 -26.94
N LEU A 173 3.20 8.36 -26.86
CA LEU A 173 2.31 9.03 -27.82
C LEU A 173 2.60 10.54 -27.89
N VAL A 174 2.59 11.22 -26.74
CA VAL A 174 2.83 12.67 -26.67
C VAL A 174 4.23 13.03 -27.15
N LYS A 175 5.25 12.24 -26.78
CA LYS A 175 6.63 12.44 -27.24
C LYS A 175 6.78 12.23 -28.75
N GLY A 176 5.99 11.33 -29.32
CA GLY A 176 5.94 11.05 -30.76
C GLY A 176 5.28 12.15 -31.60
N GLU A 177 4.54 13.07 -30.96
CA GLU A 177 3.75 14.12 -31.63
C GLU A 177 4.20 15.56 -31.25
N PRO A 178 5.35 16.04 -31.77
CA PRO A 178 5.84 17.39 -31.47
C PRO A 178 4.87 18.52 -31.89
N ALA A 179 4.11 18.30 -32.96
CA ALA A 179 3.12 19.26 -33.45
C ALA A 179 1.95 19.42 -32.46
N TRP A 180 1.48 18.32 -31.87
CA TRP A 180 0.47 18.36 -30.81
C TRP A 180 0.99 19.11 -29.59
N SER A 181 2.22 18.80 -29.16
CA SER A 181 2.87 19.43 -28.00
C SER A 181 2.99 20.95 -28.12
N THR A 182 3.20 21.46 -29.33
CA THR A 182 3.31 22.90 -29.61
C THR A 182 1.93 23.59 -29.60
N THR A 183 0.89 22.89 -30.02
CA THR A 183 -0.48 23.42 -30.15
C THR A 183 -1.30 23.30 -28.87
N HIS A 184 -0.93 22.38 -27.97
CA HIS A 184 -1.65 22.08 -26.73
C HIS A 184 -0.71 22.16 -25.49
N PRO A 185 -0.07 23.32 -25.22
CA PRO A 185 0.93 23.43 -24.16
C PRO A 185 0.37 23.24 -22.74
N GLU A 186 -0.89 23.59 -22.50
CA GLU A 186 -1.55 23.42 -21.19
C GLU A 186 -1.83 21.94 -20.90
N GLN A 187 -2.37 21.23 -21.90
CA GLN A 187 -2.59 19.79 -21.85
C GLN A 187 -1.26 19.06 -21.69
N LEU A 188 -0.24 19.44 -22.46
CA LEU A 188 1.11 18.88 -22.34
C LEU A 188 1.66 19.07 -20.92
N PHE A 189 1.50 20.26 -20.33
CA PHE A 189 1.93 20.50 -18.96
C PHE A 189 1.20 19.58 -17.98
N PHE A 190 -0.13 19.51 -18.07
CA PHE A 190 -0.94 18.63 -17.22
C PHE A 190 -0.53 17.17 -17.36
N LEU A 191 -0.43 16.64 -18.59
CA LEU A 191 -0.03 15.26 -18.85
C LEU A 191 1.39 14.97 -18.39
N SER A 192 2.31 15.92 -18.55
CA SER A 192 3.68 15.77 -18.03
C SER A 192 3.69 15.70 -16.50
N GLN A 193 2.89 16.53 -15.82
CA GLN A 193 2.74 16.43 -14.37
C GLN A 193 2.07 15.12 -13.95
N LEU A 194 1.10 14.63 -14.71
CA LEU A 194 0.49 13.33 -14.49
C LEU A 194 1.57 12.24 -14.62
N ILE A 195 2.20 12.09 -15.78
CA ILE A 195 3.22 11.07 -16.03
C ILE A 195 4.37 11.11 -15.01
N ASP A 196 4.90 12.30 -14.69
CA ASP A 196 6.03 12.47 -13.78
C ASP A 196 5.70 12.16 -12.31
N ASN A 197 4.44 12.28 -11.89
CA ASN A 197 4.04 12.19 -10.47
C ASN A 197 2.99 11.09 -10.18
N PHE A 198 2.50 10.39 -11.20
CA PHE A 198 1.43 9.38 -11.10
C PHE A 198 1.96 7.96 -11.16
N THR A 199 3.24 7.74 -11.44
CA THR A 199 3.82 6.41 -11.30
C THR A 199 4.54 6.32 -9.95
N GLU A 200 4.25 5.27 -9.18
CA GLU A 200 5.19 4.80 -8.14
C GLU A 200 6.46 4.19 -8.77
N SER A 201 6.62 4.29 -10.09
CA SER A 201 7.86 4.01 -10.77
C SER A 201 8.93 5.01 -10.30
N PRO A 202 10.14 4.56 -9.95
CA PRO A 202 11.22 5.48 -9.61
C PRO A 202 11.44 6.43 -10.79
N ARG A 203 11.20 7.74 -10.61
CA ARG A 203 11.60 8.76 -11.59
C ARG A 203 13.08 8.56 -11.93
N ALA A 204 13.47 8.85 -13.17
CA ALA A 204 14.88 8.93 -13.56
C ALA A 204 15.68 9.71 -12.50
N MET A 205 16.64 9.03 -11.86
CA MET A 205 17.44 9.58 -10.77
C MET A 205 18.13 10.86 -11.24
N SER A 206 18.16 11.90 -10.41
CA SER A 206 18.99 13.08 -10.66
C SER A 206 20.47 12.70 -10.77
N HIS A 207 21.30 13.52 -11.43
CA HIS A 207 22.73 13.24 -11.51
C HIS A 207 23.39 13.09 -10.13
N VAL A 208 22.92 13.81 -9.11
CA VAL A 208 23.40 13.68 -7.73
C VAL A 208 23.05 12.29 -7.16
N GLU A 209 21.81 11.84 -7.34
CA GLU A 209 21.36 10.51 -6.91
C GLU A 209 22.09 9.40 -7.69
N GLN A 210 22.31 9.56 -9.00
CA GLN A 210 23.06 8.61 -9.83
C GLN A 210 24.49 8.45 -9.34
N VAL A 211 25.18 9.56 -9.04
CA VAL A 211 26.55 9.53 -8.49
C VAL A 211 26.58 8.89 -7.11
N ALA A 212 25.59 9.19 -6.26
CA ALA A 212 25.47 8.55 -4.95
C ALA A 212 25.25 7.03 -5.08
N PHE A 213 24.40 6.60 -6.02
CA PHE A 213 24.16 5.18 -6.31
C PHE A 213 25.43 4.50 -6.83
N VAL A 214 26.16 5.10 -7.77
CA VAL A 214 27.44 4.56 -8.26
C VAL A 214 28.46 4.47 -7.12
N SER A 215 28.56 5.50 -6.28
CA SER A 215 29.43 5.49 -5.10
C SER A 215 29.08 4.31 -4.17
N MET A 216 27.78 4.08 -3.92
CA MET A 216 27.30 2.98 -3.10
C MET A 216 27.61 1.61 -3.74
N MET A 217 27.41 1.45 -5.04
CA MET A 217 27.80 0.24 -5.78
C MET A 217 29.31 -0.03 -5.70
N CYS A 218 30.14 1.01 -5.68
CA CYS A 218 31.58 0.87 -5.46
C CYS A 218 31.92 0.47 -4.02
N GLN A 219 31.32 1.12 -3.03
CA GLN A 219 31.55 0.85 -1.60
C GLN A 219 31.10 -0.55 -1.18
N THR A 220 30.05 -1.07 -1.81
CA THR A 220 29.48 -2.39 -1.54
C THR A 220 30.17 -3.53 -2.31
N GLY A 221 31.13 -3.22 -3.18
CA GLY A 221 31.85 -4.21 -3.99
C GLY A 221 31.12 -4.66 -5.26
N GLU A 222 29.94 -4.09 -5.56
CA GLU A 222 29.10 -4.45 -6.70
C GLU A 222 29.50 -3.75 -8.01
N SER A 223 30.54 -2.90 -7.98
CA SER A 223 31.00 -2.12 -9.16
C SER A 223 31.42 -2.98 -10.36
N ARG A 224 31.82 -4.24 -10.14
CA ARG A 224 32.18 -5.17 -11.22
C ARG A 224 31.03 -5.41 -12.21
N ARG A 225 29.77 -5.24 -11.77
CA ARG A 225 28.58 -5.41 -12.61
C ARG A 225 28.51 -4.40 -13.75
N PHE A 226 29.05 -3.19 -13.58
CA PHE A 226 29.12 -2.21 -14.66
C PHE A 226 30.01 -2.66 -15.83
N GLY A 227 30.92 -3.61 -15.61
CA GLY A 227 31.76 -4.21 -16.64
C GLY A 227 31.14 -5.43 -17.35
N GLN A 228 30.00 -5.93 -16.88
CA GLN A 228 29.35 -7.13 -17.44
C GLN A 228 28.53 -6.81 -18.70
N ARG A 229 28.45 -7.78 -19.62
CA ARG A 229 27.64 -7.70 -20.83
C ARG A 229 26.84 -9.00 -21.01
N PRO A 230 25.55 -8.92 -21.42
CA PRO A 230 24.77 -7.72 -21.71
C PRO A 230 24.35 -6.96 -20.43
N GLN A 231 24.27 -5.63 -20.52
CA GLN A 231 24.01 -4.76 -19.35
C GLN A 231 22.63 -5.01 -18.73
N GLU A 232 21.62 -5.27 -19.55
CA GLU A 232 20.25 -5.58 -19.09
C GLU A 232 20.22 -6.83 -18.21
N ARG A 233 20.97 -7.87 -18.58
CA ARG A 233 21.06 -9.09 -17.79
C ARG A 233 21.73 -8.84 -16.43
N ALA A 234 22.82 -8.06 -16.41
CA ALA A 234 23.50 -7.71 -15.17
C ALA A 234 22.60 -6.89 -14.23
N ALA A 235 21.77 -6.00 -14.79
CA ALA A 235 20.77 -5.23 -14.04
C ALA A 235 19.66 -6.12 -13.48
N GLN A 236 19.15 -7.07 -14.28
CA GLN A 236 18.13 -8.02 -13.83
C GLN A 236 18.65 -8.93 -12.71
N GLU A 237 19.85 -9.50 -12.87
CA GLU A 237 20.46 -10.36 -11.84
C GLU A 237 20.68 -9.59 -10.53
N PHE A 238 21.05 -8.31 -10.61
CA PHE A 238 21.14 -7.43 -9.44
C PHE A 238 19.77 -7.18 -8.79
N ALA A 239 18.74 -6.87 -9.58
CA ALA A 239 17.39 -6.65 -9.07
C ALA A 239 16.81 -7.90 -8.38
N ASP A 240 16.99 -9.07 -8.98
CA ASP A 240 16.53 -10.35 -8.41
C ASP A 240 17.23 -10.66 -7.09
N GLU A 241 18.51 -10.32 -6.97
CA GLU A 241 19.28 -10.50 -5.75
C GLU A 241 18.82 -9.56 -4.63
N VAL A 242 18.68 -8.26 -4.92
CA VAL A 242 18.12 -7.29 -3.96
C VAL A 242 16.71 -7.73 -3.52
N ALA A 243 15.86 -8.14 -4.45
CA ALA A 243 14.50 -8.59 -4.15
C ALA A 243 14.48 -9.84 -3.25
N ARG A 244 15.35 -10.82 -3.53
CA ARG A 244 15.47 -12.04 -2.73
C ARG A 244 15.91 -11.72 -1.30
N HIS A 245 16.92 -10.88 -1.13
CA HIS A 245 17.41 -10.49 0.19
C HIS A 245 16.40 -9.63 0.95
N ALA A 246 15.70 -8.71 0.28
CA ALA A 246 14.62 -7.92 0.90
C ALA A 246 13.48 -8.82 1.41
N ARG A 247 13.04 -9.81 0.61
CA ARG A 247 12.04 -10.80 1.03
C ARG A 247 12.51 -11.61 2.24
N GLN A 248 13.75 -12.09 2.22
CA GLN A 248 14.33 -12.83 3.35
C GLN A 248 14.38 -11.97 4.60
N ARG A 249 14.87 -10.73 4.51
CA ARG A 249 14.95 -9.80 5.64
C ARG A 249 13.58 -9.46 6.23
N PHE A 250 12.58 -9.29 5.38
CA PHE A 250 11.20 -9.08 5.84
C PHE A 250 10.66 -10.32 6.58
N ALA A 251 10.91 -11.52 6.05
CA ALA A 251 10.53 -12.77 6.69
C ALA A 251 11.24 -12.97 8.05
N ASP A 252 12.55 -12.75 8.10
CA ASP A 252 13.37 -12.82 9.32
C ASP A 252 12.88 -11.82 10.37
N GLY A 253 12.58 -10.58 9.95
CA GLY A 253 12.02 -9.55 10.82
C GLY A 253 10.66 -9.97 11.41
N ARG A 254 9.78 -10.54 10.59
CA ARG A 254 8.48 -11.06 11.07
C ARG A 254 8.67 -12.23 12.04
N GLN A 255 9.63 -13.12 11.78
CA GLN A 255 9.97 -14.22 12.68
C GLN A 255 10.51 -13.70 14.02
N ALA A 256 11.38 -12.69 14.00
CA ALA A 256 11.92 -12.05 15.20
C ALA A 256 10.80 -11.42 16.05
N LEU A 257 9.89 -10.65 15.44
CA LEU A 257 8.72 -10.10 16.12
C LEU A 257 7.83 -11.20 16.73
N GLY A 258 7.64 -12.31 16.02
CA GLY A 258 6.89 -13.46 16.55
C GLY A 258 7.57 -14.11 17.77
N SER A 259 8.90 -14.24 17.76
CA SER A 259 9.67 -14.73 18.91
C SER A 259 9.61 -13.79 20.10
N LEU A 260 9.75 -12.48 19.85
CA LEU A 260 9.62 -11.43 20.85
C LEU A 260 8.24 -11.46 21.51
N LYS A 261 7.16 -11.55 20.73
CA LYS A 261 5.78 -11.69 21.22
C LYS A 261 5.62 -12.88 22.17
N ARG A 262 6.17 -14.04 21.80
CA ARG A 262 6.13 -15.26 22.64
C ARG A 262 6.94 -15.07 23.92
N ALA A 263 8.13 -14.48 23.84
CA ALA A 263 8.97 -14.21 25.00
C ALA A 263 8.28 -13.27 25.99
N LEU A 264 7.75 -12.14 25.51
CA LEU A 264 7.01 -11.18 26.34
C LEU A 264 5.74 -11.80 26.93
N LYS A 265 4.97 -12.57 26.16
CA LYS A 265 3.80 -13.27 26.69
C LYS A 265 4.18 -14.22 27.83
N SER A 266 5.22 -15.03 27.62
CA SER A 266 5.70 -15.98 28.62
C SER A 266 6.18 -15.25 29.88
N TYR A 267 6.99 -14.20 29.72
CA TYR A 267 7.47 -13.38 30.83
C TYR A 267 6.30 -12.71 31.57
N ALA A 268 5.32 -12.19 30.83
CA ALA A 268 4.14 -11.55 31.39
C ALA A 268 3.33 -12.51 32.27
N GLN A 269 3.12 -13.74 31.78
CA GLN A 269 2.35 -14.78 32.49
C GLN A 269 3.05 -15.29 33.75
N HIS A 270 4.36 -15.54 33.68
CA HIS A 270 5.06 -16.27 34.74
C HIS A 270 5.77 -15.35 35.75
N THR A 271 6.11 -14.12 35.36
CA THR A 271 6.88 -13.20 36.20
C THR A 271 6.15 -11.88 36.42
N LEU A 272 5.87 -11.15 35.33
CA LEU A 272 5.43 -9.75 35.44
C LEU A 272 4.07 -9.62 36.12
N SER A 273 3.12 -10.52 35.84
CA SER A 273 1.79 -10.46 36.48
C SER A 273 1.88 -10.59 38.00
N ALA A 274 2.74 -11.46 38.52
CA ALA A 274 2.95 -11.60 39.96
C ALA A 274 3.60 -10.33 40.55
N GLN A 275 4.61 -9.80 39.87
CA GLN A 275 5.26 -8.53 40.27
C GLN A 275 4.28 -7.35 40.28
N LEU A 276 3.43 -7.24 39.26
CA LEU A 276 2.44 -6.17 39.16
C LEU A 276 1.33 -6.33 40.20
N ASN A 277 0.84 -7.54 40.45
CA ASN A 277 -0.22 -7.76 41.45
C ASN A 277 0.24 -7.46 42.88
N LEU A 278 1.55 -7.56 43.15
CA LEU A 278 2.13 -7.11 44.41
C LEU A 278 2.20 -5.58 44.52
N ALA A 279 2.48 -4.89 43.41
CA ALA A 279 2.64 -3.43 43.36
C ALA A 279 1.32 -2.67 43.15
N LEU A 280 0.33 -3.30 42.52
CA LEU A 280 -1.00 -2.77 42.18
C LEU A 280 -2.07 -3.66 42.80
N PRO A 281 -2.31 -3.58 44.13
CA PRO A 281 -3.33 -4.38 44.78
C PRO A 281 -4.75 -4.03 44.30
N GLU A 282 -4.94 -2.78 43.85
CA GLU A 282 -6.18 -2.31 43.20
C GLU A 282 -6.08 -2.52 41.68
N GLY A 283 -6.98 -3.34 41.14
CA GLY A 283 -6.97 -3.74 39.72
C GLY A 283 -5.83 -4.70 39.38
N PRO A 284 -5.84 -5.93 39.92
CA PRO A 284 -4.83 -6.94 39.59
C PRO A 284 -4.91 -7.36 38.13
N ILE A 285 -3.80 -7.82 37.57
CA ILE A 285 -3.76 -8.50 36.29
C ILE A 285 -4.52 -9.82 36.43
N VAL A 286 -5.62 -9.95 35.68
CA VAL A 286 -6.48 -11.15 35.62
C VAL A 286 -6.30 -11.93 34.33
N GLU A 287 -5.74 -11.31 33.30
CA GLU A 287 -5.56 -11.92 31.98
C GLU A 287 -4.27 -11.44 31.31
N VAL A 288 -3.60 -12.34 30.59
CA VAL A 288 -2.53 -12.00 29.63
C VAL A 288 -2.93 -12.52 28.25
N SER A 289 -3.11 -11.62 27.28
CA SER A 289 -3.61 -11.96 25.94
C SER A 289 -2.76 -11.40 24.80
N THR A 290 -2.81 -12.08 23.65
CA THR A 290 -2.00 -11.76 22.46
C THR A 290 -2.78 -11.99 21.15
N GLY A 291 -4.11 -11.99 21.20
CA GLY A 291 -4.99 -12.41 20.10
C GLY A 291 -5.18 -11.39 18.97
N PHE A 292 -4.49 -10.26 19.02
CA PHE A 292 -4.60 -9.18 18.04
C PHE A 292 -3.95 -9.53 16.69
N VAL A 293 -4.47 -8.93 15.62
CA VAL A 293 -4.06 -9.20 14.22
C VAL A 293 -3.76 -7.90 13.46
N GLY A 294 -3.02 -8.04 12.35
CA GLY A 294 -2.68 -6.91 11.47
C GLY A 294 -1.75 -5.90 12.16
N ARG A 295 -2.05 -4.60 12.03
CA ARG A 295 -1.23 -3.54 12.65
C ARG A 295 -1.23 -3.58 14.18
N TRP A 296 -2.16 -4.29 14.79
CA TRP A 296 -2.28 -4.49 16.25
C TRP A 296 -1.62 -5.78 16.74
N GLU A 297 -1.03 -6.59 15.83
CA GLU A 297 -0.53 -7.92 16.16
C GLU A 297 0.61 -7.91 17.19
N TRP A 298 1.38 -6.83 17.28
CA TRP A 298 2.67 -6.80 17.99
C TRP A 298 2.54 -6.21 19.39
N CYS A 299 1.67 -6.81 20.20
CA CYS A 299 1.47 -6.44 21.59
C CYS A 299 1.14 -7.64 22.50
N VAL A 300 1.25 -7.40 23.81
CA VAL A 300 0.76 -8.25 24.89
C VAL A 300 -0.16 -7.41 25.78
N MET A 301 -1.43 -7.79 25.88
CA MET A 301 -2.40 -7.15 26.75
C MET A 301 -2.32 -7.75 28.16
N LEU A 302 -2.38 -6.88 29.15
CA LEU A 302 -2.51 -7.19 30.57
C LEU A 302 -3.88 -6.68 31.04
N GLY A 303 -4.84 -7.61 31.12
CA GLY A 303 -6.22 -7.31 31.48
C GLY A 303 -6.36 -7.05 32.99
N ARG A 304 -7.05 -5.98 33.39
CA ARG A 304 -7.17 -5.54 34.80
C ARG A 304 -8.59 -5.59 35.39
N GLY A 305 -9.50 -6.26 34.69
CA GLY A 305 -10.93 -6.33 35.06
C GLY A 305 -11.72 -5.09 34.62
N ALA A 306 -13.04 -5.12 34.77
CA ALA A 306 -13.93 -4.11 34.18
C ALA A 306 -13.77 -2.68 34.75
N GLU A 307 -13.28 -2.56 35.99
CA GLU A 307 -13.18 -1.28 36.70
C GLU A 307 -11.85 -0.55 36.44
N TYR A 308 -10.86 -1.24 35.89
CA TYR A 308 -9.52 -0.72 35.69
C TYR A 308 -9.11 -0.78 34.22
N PRO A 309 -8.38 0.24 33.71
CA PRO A 309 -7.94 0.23 32.33
C PRO A 309 -6.89 -0.87 32.11
N ASP A 310 -7.04 -1.59 31.00
CA ASP A 310 -6.06 -2.57 30.57
C ASP A 310 -4.74 -1.86 30.20
N LEU A 311 -3.63 -2.57 30.43
CA LEU A 311 -2.30 -2.12 30.05
C LEU A 311 -1.79 -2.97 28.90
N PHE A 312 -0.93 -2.43 28.06
CA PHE A 312 -0.29 -3.20 26.99
C PHE A 312 1.21 -3.02 27.01
N ILE A 313 1.89 -4.06 26.54
CA ILE A 313 3.29 -4.06 26.18
C ILE A 313 3.34 -4.12 24.66
N GLU A 314 3.93 -3.12 24.03
CA GLU A 314 3.90 -2.90 22.58
C GLU A 314 5.30 -2.81 21.98
N PHE A 315 5.45 -3.23 20.74
CA PHE A 315 6.72 -3.22 20.03
C PHE A 315 6.52 -3.24 18.52
N GLY A 316 7.57 -2.90 17.77
CA GLY A 316 7.55 -2.93 16.31
C GLY A 316 6.44 -2.06 15.72
N PRO A 317 5.74 -2.53 14.66
CA PRO A 317 4.73 -1.72 13.97
C PRO A 317 3.58 -1.24 14.87
N THR A 318 3.17 -1.99 15.90
CA THR A 318 2.06 -1.58 16.77
C THR A 318 2.41 -0.32 17.57
N ALA A 319 3.64 -0.23 18.10
CA ALA A 319 4.09 0.94 18.85
C ALA A 319 4.12 2.23 17.99
N VAL A 320 4.47 2.12 16.70
CA VAL A 320 4.41 3.26 15.76
C VAL A 320 2.98 3.79 15.66
N VAL A 321 2.03 2.88 15.46
CA VAL A 321 0.63 3.22 15.24
C VAL A 321 0.00 3.85 16.47
N GLU A 322 0.30 3.32 17.66
CA GLU A 322 -0.25 3.86 18.90
C GLU A 322 0.38 5.21 19.23
N ASN A 323 1.69 5.38 18.96
CA ASN A 323 2.35 6.68 19.08
C ASN A 323 1.75 7.72 18.13
N ASP A 324 1.36 7.36 16.91
CA ASP A 324 0.75 8.30 15.96
C ASP A 324 -0.68 8.73 16.34
N ARG A 325 -1.35 7.97 17.22
CA ARG A 325 -2.78 8.17 17.55
C ARG A 325 -3.02 8.76 18.93
N VAL A 326 -2.08 8.57 19.85
CA VAL A 326 -2.17 9.11 21.21
C VAL A 326 -2.13 10.65 21.17
N ARG A 327 -2.77 11.29 22.15
CA ARG A 327 -2.85 12.74 22.24
C ARG A 327 -1.48 13.41 22.33
N ASP A 328 -0.58 12.82 23.10
CA ASP A 328 0.76 13.34 23.40
C ASP A 328 1.82 12.35 22.90
N PRO A 329 2.15 12.37 21.59
CA PRO A 329 3.08 11.43 20.98
C PRO A 329 4.52 11.66 21.46
N LEU A 330 5.31 10.58 21.49
CA LEU A 330 6.75 10.65 21.72
C LEU A 330 7.43 11.31 20.51
N GLY A 331 8.28 12.31 20.77
CA GLY A 331 8.91 13.09 19.70
C GLY A 331 10.06 12.40 18.96
N ALA A 332 10.78 11.49 19.61
CA ALA A 332 11.89 10.74 19.02
C ALA A 332 11.93 9.30 19.57
N PRO A 333 10.92 8.47 19.26
CA PRO A 333 10.83 7.12 19.78
C PRO A 333 11.97 6.24 19.23
N ASP A 334 12.57 5.45 20.10
CA ASP A 334 13.53 4.39 19.77
C ASP A 334 12.79 3.05 19.66
N TYR A 335 12.49 2.64 18.43
CA TYR A 335 11.76 1.40 18.14
C TYR A 335 12.58 0.12 18.37
N SER A 336 13.83 0.24 18.83
CA SER A 336 14.58 -0.89 19.38
C SER A 336 14.21 -1.21 20.83
N LYS A 337 13.30 -0.43 21.43
CA LYS A 337 12.79 -0.59 22.79
C LYS A 337 11.36 -1.13 22.84
N VAL A 338 10.99 -1.63 24.02
CA VAL A 338 9.61 -1.97 24.38
C VAL A 338 8.87 -0.70 24.81
N PHE A 339 7.63 -0.57 24.34
CA PHE A 339 6.69 0.48 24.72
C PHE A 339 5.61 -0.09 25.63
N ILE A 340 5.00 0.77 26.42
CA ILE A 340 3.84 0.43 27.22
C ILE A 340 2.74 1.46 27.00
N THR A 341 1.50 0.99 27.03
CA THR A 341 0.33 1.84 26.80
C THR A 341 -0.80 1.50 27.76
N ARG A 342 -1.72 2.45 27.94
CA ARG A 342 -2.91 2.31 28.77
C ARG A 342 -4.16 2.54 27.95
N ARG A 343 -5.13 1.63 28.08
CA ARG A 343 -6.43 1.82 27.43
C ARG A 343 -7.17 3.01 28.06
N ALA A 344 -7.76 3.83 27.21
CA ALA A 344 -8.71 4.85 27.63
C ALA A 344 -9.95 4.23 28.30
N ALA A 345 -10.73 5.07 29.00
CA ALA A 345 -11.91 4.62 29.75
C ALA A 345 -12.98 3.99 28.86
N THR A 346 -13.08 4.44 27.60
CA THR A 346 -13.98 3.83 26.61
C THR A 346 -13.18 3.14 25.51
N VAL A 347 -13.71 2.02 25.02
CA VAL A 347 -13.09 1.25 23.91
C VAL A 347 -12.97 2.11 22.64
N ALA A 348 -13.87 3.07 22.44
CA ALA A 348 -13.87 3.97 21.28
C ALA A 348 -12.69 4.96 21.26
N GLU A 349 -12.16 5.32 22.44
CA GLU A 349 -11.06 6.27 22.59
C GLU A 349 -9.67 5.61 22.40
N GLY A 350 -9.60 4.28 22.37
CA GLY A 350 -8.34 3.56 22.15
C GLY A 350 -7.39 3.69 23.34
N ILE A 351 -6.26 4.37 23.13
CA ILE A 351 -5.15 4.49 24.08
C ILE A 351 -5.01 5.95 24.53
N ASP A 352 -4.92 6.19 25.84
CA ASP A 352 -4.79 7.54 26.40
C ASP A 352 -3.35 7.94 26.72
N LEU A 353 -2.48 6.97 27.01
CA LEU A 353 -1.08 7.19 27.33
C LEU A 353 -0.16 6.16 26.67
N ILE A 354 1.01 6.62 26.24
CA ILE A 354 2.13 5.80 25.80
C ILE A 354 3.40 6.21 26.55
N ALA A 355 4.25 5.23 26.85
CA ALA A 355 5.60 5.48 27.34
C ALA A 355 6.60 4.49 26.73
N GLN A 356 7.81 4.96 26.46
CA GLN A 356 8.92 4.10 26.08
C GLN A 356 9.65 3.63 27.33
N THR A 357 10.07 2.36 27.34
CA THR A 357 10.87 1.77 28.43
C THR A 357 12.35 1.70 28.06
N ASP A 358 13.22 1.47 29.04
CA ASP A 358 14.65 1.22 28.79
C ASP A 358 14.93 -0.20 28.30
N VAL A 359 13.94 -1.09 28.29
CA VAL A 359 14.09 -2.50 27.93
C VAL A 359 14.16 -2.65 26.40
N GLY A 360 15.29 -3.14 25.91
CA GLY A 360 15.53 -3.42 24.50
C GLY A 360 14.88 -4.70 24.01
N LEU A 361 14.51 -4.73 22.72
CA LEU A 361 13.96 -5.93 22.09
C LEU A 361 14.96 -7.09 22.09
N GLU A 362 16.26 -6.80 21.97
CA GLU A 362 17.32 -7.80 22.07
C GLU A 362 17.40 -8.43 23.46
N GLU A 363 17.26 -7.63 24.53
CA GLU A 363 17.26 -8.12 25.92
C GLU A 363 16.10 -9.09 26.15
N VAL A 364 14.93 -8.79 25.59
CA VAL A 364 13.76 -9.67 25.67
C VAL A 364 13.98 -10.98 24.92
N LEU A 365 14.60 -10.92 23.74
CA LEU A 365 14.95 -12.14 22.98
C LEU A 365 16.01 -12.98 23.70
N GLY A 366 16.93 -12.34 24.42
CA GLY A 366 17.90 -12.99 25.31
C GLY A 366 17.29 -13.58 26.59
N GLY A 367 16.07 -13.15 26.94
CA GLY A 367 15.35 -13.56 28.14
C GLY A 367 15.57 -12.59 29.30
N LEU A 368 14.48 -11.98 29.78
CA LEU A 368 14.51 -11.10 30.94
C LEU A 368 14.61 -11.92 32.24
N SER A 369 15.42 -11.43 33.18
CA SER A 369 15.53 -12.01 34.52
C SER A 369 14.25 -11.80 35.33
N SER A 370 13.94 -12.70 36.26
CA SER A 370 12.83 -12.54 37.20
C SER A 370 13.01 -11.35 38.16
N ASP A 371 14.25 -10.87 38.31
CA ASP A 371 14.59 -9.71 39.14
C ASP A 371 14.70 -8.41 38.31
N ASP A 372 14.37 -8.46 37.01
CA ASP A 372 14.27 -7.26 36.19
C ASP A 372 12.93 -6.56 36.39
N TYR A 373 12.97 -5.41 37.05
CA TYR A 373 11.79 -4.66 37.43
C TYR A 373 11.47 -3.49 36.49
N ARG A 374 12.25 -3.27 35.42
CA ARG A 374 12.08 -2.08 34.56
C ARG A 374 10.69 -2.03 33.91
N LEU A 375 10.19 -3.15 33.38
CA LEU A 375 8.83 -3.22 32.83
C LEU A 375 7.76 -3.05 33.91
N ARG A 376 7.95 -3.65 35.09
CA ARG A 376 7.03 -3.51 36.24
C ARG A 376 6.90 -2.04 36.61
N ASP A 377 8.02 -1.37 36.85
CA ASP A 377 8.06 0.00 37.35
C ASP A 377 7.43 0.97 36.36
N ALA A 378 7.70 0.78 35.07
CA ALA A 378 7.09 1.58 34.01
C ALA A 378 5.56 1.38 33.97
N LEU A 379 5.07 0.13 34.04
CA LEU A 379 3.63 -0.17 34.02
C LEU A 379 2.91 0.33 35.27
N VAL A 380 3.55 0.26 36.44
CA VAL A 380 3.03 0.83 37.69
C VAL A 380 2.89 2.35 37.57
N ALA A 381 3.91 3.03 37.07
CA ALA A 381 3.87 4.47 36.84
C ALA A 381 2.74 4.85 35.86
N LEU A 382 2.58 4.10 34.77
CA LEU A 382 1.52 4.31 33.78
C LEU A 382 0.12 4.08 34.35
N ALA A 383 -0.05 3.06 35.19
CA ALA A 383 -1.31 2.77 35.87
C ALA A 383 -1.70 3.85 36.89
N ALA A 384 -0.71 4.47 37.54
CA ALA A 384 -0.91 5.53 38.54
C ALA A 384 -1.05 6.94 37.94
N ALA A 385 -0.70 7.12 36.66
CA ALA A 385 -0.80 8.41 36.00
C ALA A 385 -2.27 8.91 36.00
N PRO A 386 -2.51 10.23 36.15
CA PRO A 386 -3.85 10.78 36.06
C PRO A 386 -4.49 10.46 34.69
N ARG A 387 -5.82 10.41 34.67
CA ARG A 387 -6.59 10.31 33.42
C ARG A 387 -6.73 11.67 32.76
#